data_AF-A0A0G0IRA5-F1
#
_entry.id   AF-A0A0G0IRA5-F1
#
_cell.length_a   1.000
_cell.length_b   1.000
_cell.length_c   1.000
_cell.angle_alpha   90.00
_cell.angle_beta   90.00
_cell.angle_gamma   90.00
#
_symmetry.space_group_name_H-M   'P 1'
#
loop_
_entity.id
_entity.type
_entity.pdbx_description
1 polymer ?
#
loop_
_entity_poly.entity_id
_entity_poly.type
_entity_poly.pdbx_seq_one_letter_code
_entity_poly.pdbx_strand_id
1 'polypeptide(L)'
;MNYKKKNYWILIGSTTVSILSLVLGSPDIFGLCVKNDINCLHKYIDISNTVILPFFVFAVPIFIISFIIVFLREQIFNAWSKFAIIFIPISIVSIFFLPSMGDMFFPSIKELAIFLLPVIFLISSLGIIFWESRKAKK
;
A
#
# COMPACT_ATOMS: atom_id res chain seq x y z
N MET A 1 1.10 3.49 -25.64
CA MET A 1 1.39 2.30 -24.82
C MET A 1 0.07 1.77 -24.26
N ASN A 2 -0.28 0.50 -24.48
CA ASN A 2 -1.59 -0.06 -24.10
C ASN A 2 -1.78 0.00 -22.57
N TYR A 3 -2.82 0.69 -22.08
CA TYR A 3 -3.09 0.89 -20.65
C TYR A 3 -3.18 -0.44 -19.88
N LYS A 4 -3.67 -1.52 -20.54
CA LYS A 4 -3.73 -2.86 -19.95
C LYS A 4 -2.35 -3.39 -19.60
N LYS A 5 -1.35 -3.16 -20.47
CA LYS A 5 0.05 -3.56 -20.20
C LYS A 5 0.60 -2.80 -19.00
N LYS A 6 0.33 -1.49 -18.88
CA LYS A 6 0.75 -0.68 -17.73
C LYS A 6 0.08 -1.15 -16.44
N ASN A 7 -1.22 -1.42 -16.46
CA ASN A 7 -1.95 -1.93 -15.29
C ASN A 7 -1.46 -3.32 -14.86
N TYR A 8 -1.11 -4.18 -15.83
CA TYR A 8 -0.54 -5.50 -15.55
C TYR A 8 0.81 -5.39 -14.81
N TRP A 9 1.68 -4.47 -15.21
CA TRP A 9 2.92 -4.20 -14.47
C TRP A 9 2.67 -3.72 -13.03
N ILE A 10 1.64 -2.90 -12.81
CA ILE A 10 1.25 -2.45 -11.46
C ILE A 10 0.72 -3.63 -10.63
N LEU A 11 -0.03 -4.54 -11.24
CA LEU A 11 -0.49 -5.77 -10.59
C LEU A 11 0.66 -6.71 -10.21
N ILE A 12 1.60 -6.96 -11.13
CA ILE A 12 2.80 -7.75 -10.82
C ILE A 12 3.61 -7.07 -9.71
N GLY A 13 3.80 -5.76 -9.79
CA GLY A 13 4.52 -5.00 -8.78
C GLY A 13 3.87 -5.09 -7.40
N SER A 14 2.55 -4.88 -7.31
CA SER A 14 1.84 -4.97 -6.03
C SER A 14 1.82 -6.38 -5.46
N THR A 15 1.61 -7.41 -6.28
CA THR A 15 1.65 -8.82 -5.83
C THR A 15 3.03 -9.22 -5.33
N THR A 16 4.10 -8.88 -6.07
CA THR A 16 5.48 -9.20 -5.65
C THR A 16 5.85 -8.50 -4.35
N VAL A 17 5.47 -7.23 -4.19
CA VAL A 17 5.67 -6.49 -2.92
C VAL A 17 4.89 -7.15 -1.78
N SER A 18 3.61 -7.47 -1.97
CA SER A 18 2.82 -8.13 -0.93
C SER A 18 3.39 -9.49 -0.51
N ILE A 19 3.84 -10.31 -1.47
CA ILE A 19 4.48 -11.61 -1.17
C ILE A 19 5.79 -11.40 -0.42
N LEU A 20 6.65 -10.50 -0.89
CA LEU A 20 7.92 -10.19 -0.24
C LEU A 20 7.72 -9.72 1.19
N SER A 21 6.72 -8.87 1.44
CA SER A 21 6.38 -8.41 2.77
C SER A 21 5.87 -9.53 3.68
N LEU A 22 5.10 -10.48 3.17
CA LEU A 22 4.67 -11.65 3.96
C LEU A 22 5.86 -12.52 4.36
N VAL A 23 6.82 -12.72 3.45
CA VAL A 23 8.06 -13.46 3.72
C VAL A 23 8.87 -12.76 4.80
N LEU A 24 9.04 -11.43 4.69
CA LEU A 24 9.79 -10.64 5.66
C LEU A 24 9.07 -10.49 7.02
N GLY A 25 7.74 -10.47 7.02
CA GLY A 25 6.92 -10.36 8.23
C GLY A 25 6.79 -11.65 9.03
N SER A 26 7.26 -12.78 8.49
CA SER A 26 7.23 -14.09 9.18
C SER A 26 8.59 -14.81 9.11
N PRO A 27 9.67 -14.17 9.62
CA PRO A 27 11.03 -14.68 9.46
C PRO A 27 11.24 -16.06 10.13
N ASP A 28 10.46 -16.38 11.16
CA ASP A 28 10.53 -17.67 11.85
C ASP A 28 10.03 -18.85 10.99
N ILE A 29 9.02 -18.61 10.14
CA ILE A 29 8.43 -19.66 9.28
C ILE A 29 9.36 -19.95 8.10
N PHE A 30 10.01 -18.91 7.59
CA PHE A 30 10.91 -19.00 6.43
C PHE A 30 12.37 -19.31 6.80
N GLY A 31 12.66 -19.59 8.09
CA GLY A 31 14.00 -19.96 8.55
C GLY A 31 15.01 -18.82 8.50
N LEU A 32 14.54 -17.57 8.45
CA LEU A 32 15.37 -16.36 8.48
C LEU A 32 15.79 -16.00 9.92
N CYS A 33 15.00 -16.39 10.92
CA CYS A 33 15.33 -16.28 12.33
C CYS A 33 15.28 -17.64 13.03
N VAL A 34 16.14 -17.79 14.05
CA VAL A 34 16.03 -18.91 14.99
C VAL A 34 14.80 -18.68 15.86
N LYS A 35 13.98 -19.72 16.02
CA LYS A 35 12.75 -19.66 16.82
C LYS A 35 13.04 -19.11 18.23
N ASN A 36 12.30 -18.07 18.63
CA ASN A 36 12.45 -17.32 19.90
C ASN A 36 13.67 -16.38 20.00
N ASP A 37 14.38 -16.07 18.91
CA ASP A 37 15.36 -14.98 18.90
C ASP A 37 14.64 -13.63 18.78
N ILE A 38 14.34 -13.03 19.93
CA ILE A 38 13.62 -11.77 20.05
C ILE A 38 14.36 -10.64 19.33
N ASN A 39 15.70 -10.64 19.32
CA ASN A 39 16.49 -9.59 18.66
C ASN A 39 16.42 -9.72 17.15
N CYS A 40 16.47 -10.95 16.64
CA CYS A 40 16.25 -11.23 15.22
C CYS A 40 14.84 -10.81 14.81
N LEU A 41 13.82 -11.23 15.56
CA LEU A 41 12.42 -10.91 15.31
C LEU A 41 12.18 -9.40 15.32
N HIS A 42 12.71 -8.68 16.32
CA HIS A 42 12.57 -7.23 16.43
C HIS A 42 13.18 -6.51 15.22
N LYS A 43 14.28 -7.00 14.64
CA LYS A 43 14.90 -6.39 13.46
C LYS A 43 14.04 -6.46 12.18
N TYR A 44 13.23 -7.51 12.04
CA TYR A 44 12.35 -7.71 10.87
C TYR A 44 10.95 -7.15 11.08
N ILE A 45 10.41 -7.23 12.30
CA ILE A 45 9.06 -6.79 12.65
C ILE A 45 9.06 -5.35 13.20
N ASP A 46 10.23 -4.71 13.36
CA ASP A 46 10.31 -3.35 13.88
C ASP A 46 9.41 -2.40 13.10
N ILE A 47 8.39 -1.89 13.78
CA ILE A 47 7.49 -0.85 13.29
C ILE A 47 8.29 0.46 13.07
N SER A 48 9.47 0.56 13.68
CA SER A 48 10.43 1.65 13.42
C SER A 48 11.11 1.57 12.06
N ASN A 49 11.02 0.46 11.31
CA ASN A 49 11.48 0.40 9.92
C ASN A 49 10.52 1.20 9.01
N THR A 50 10.80 2.49 8.95
CA THR A 50 10.01 3.58 8.35
C THR A 50 9.67 3.41 6.87
N VAL A 51 10.29 2.46 6.17
CA VAL A 51 10.16 2.31 4.71
C VAL A 51 9.37 1.07 4.32
N ILE A 52 9.52 -0.06 5.02
CA ILE A 52 8.94 -1.33 4.56
C ILE A 52 7.44 -1.38 4.87
N LEU A 53 7.05 -0.93 6.08
CA LEU A 53 5.67 -1.02 6.54
C LEU A 53 4.70 -0.18 5.71
N PRO A 54 4.97 1.10 5.37
CA PRO A 54 4.06 1.88 4.53
C PRO A 54 3.87 1.25 3.14
N PHE A 55 4.96 0.79 2.52
CA PHE A 55 4.88 0.14 1.21
C PHE A 55 4.00 -1.11 1.25
N PHE A 56 4.09 -1.90 2.32
CA PHE A 56 3.23 -3.06 2.51
C PHE A 56 1.75 -2.68 2.61
N VAL A 57 1.40 -1.73 3.50
CA VAL A 57 0.00 -1.37 3.73
C VAL A 57 -0.61 -0.70 2.48
N PHE A 58 0.19 0.01 1.68
CA PHE A 58 -0.26 0.55 0.38
C PHE A 58 -0.36 -0.51 -0.73
N ALA A 59 0.41 -1.60 -0.68
CA ALA A 59 0.39 -2.63 -1.72
C ALA A 59 -0.98 -3.31 -1.84
N VAL A 60 -1.66 -3.58 -0.72
CA VAL A 60 -2.96 -4.26 -0.71
C VAL A 60 -4.06 -3.43 -1.40
N PRO A 61 -4.30 -2.16 -1.04
CA PRO A 61 -5.22 -1.29 -1.77
C PRO A 61 -4.88 -1.14 -3.24
N ILE A 62 -3.59 -0.98 -3.57
CA ILE A 62 -3.15 -0.85 -4.96
C ILE A 62 -3.46 -2.12 -5.74
N PHE A 63 -3.26 -3.30 -5.16
CA PHE A 63 -3.61 -4.57 -5.78
C PHE A 63 -5.12 -4.67 -6.05
N ILE A 64 -5.96 -4.42 -5.05
CA ILE A 64 -7.44 -4.47 -5.17
C ILE A 64 -7.90 -3.54 -6.29
N ILE A 65 -7.44 -2.30 -6.27
CA ILE A 65 -7.84 -1.29 -7.25
C ILE A 65 -7.32 -1.64 -8.65
N SER A 66 -6.06 -2.05 -8.77
CA SER A 66 -5.48 -2.41 -10.06
C SER A 66 -6.20 -3.62 -10.66
N PHE A 67 -6.62 -4.59 -9.83
CA PHE A 67 -7.42 -5.73 -10.25
C PHE A 67 -8.77 -5.29 -10.82
N ILE A 68 -9.49 -4.40 -10.13
CA ILE A 68 -10.75 -3.82 -10.60
C ILE A 68 -10.55 -3.10 -11.94
N ILE A 69 -9.48 -2.31 -12.08
CA ILE A 69 -9.24 -1.50 -13.28
C ILE A 69 -8.89 -2.34 -14.52
N VAL A 70 -8.44 -3.59 -14.40
CA VAL A 70 -8.22 -4.50 -15.55
C VAL A 70 -9.51 -4.65 -16.39
N PHE A 71 -10.66 -4.63 -15.73
CA PHE A 71 -11.97 -4.81 -16.35
C PHE A 71 -12.62 -3.50 -16.80
N LEU A 72 -11.95 -2.36 -16.60
CA LEU A 72 -12.49 -1.02 -16.86
C LEU A 72 -11.85 -0.37 -18.08
N ARG A 73 -12.50 0.71 -18.56
CA ARG A 73 -12.05 1.49 -19.72
C ARG A 73 -10.82 2.33 -19.39
N GLU A 74 -10.02 2.63 -20.41
CA GLU A 74 -8.79 3.44 -20.30
C GLU A 74 -9.00 4.81 -19.62
N GLN A 75 -10.15 5.44 -19.87
CA GLN A 75 -10.49 6.72 -19.26
C GLN A 75 -10.48 6.66 -17.72
N ILE A 76 -11.01 5.57 -17.15
CA ILE A 76 -11.07 5.35 -15.70
C ILE A 76 -9.67 5.11 -15.15
N PHE A 77 -8.85 4.31 -15.85
CA PHE A 77 -7.45 4.10 -15.49
C PHE A 77 -6.67 5.43 -15.47
N ASN A 78 -6.84 6.28 -16.48
CA ASN A 78 -6.14 7.55 -16.55
C ASN A 78 -6.57 8.52 -15.43
N ALA A 79 -7.86 8.59 -15.10
CA ALA A 79 -8.36 9.40 -14.00
C ALA A 79 -7.79 8.91 -12.65
N TRP A 80 -7.87 7.61 -12.39
CA TRP A 80 -7.32 7.01 -11.17
C TRP A 80 -5.79 7.16 -11.10
N SER A 81 -5.07 6.93 -12.20
CA SER A 81 -3.60 7.00 -12.22
C SER A 81 -3.09 8.41 -11.92
N LYS A 82 -3.81 9.46 -12.32
CA LYS A 82 -3.48 10.85 -11.97
C LYS A 82 -3.65 11.15 -10.48
N PHE A 83 -4.65 10.53 -9.84
CA PHE A 83 -4.81 10.61 -8.39
C PHE A 83 -3.70 9.83 -7.68
N ALA A 84 -3.48 8.56 -8.08
CA ALA A 84 -2.52 7.69 -7.41
C ALA A 84 -1.08 8.19 -7.48
N ILE A 85 -0.67 8.76 -8.63
CA ILE A 85 0.70 9.30 -8.82
C ILE A 85 0.99 10.51 -7.92
N ILE A 86 -0.03 11.19 -7.41
CA ILE A 86 0.11 12.33 -6.50
C ILE A 86 -0.09 11.88 -5.05
N PHE A 87 -1.14 11.11 -4.78
CA PHE A 87 -1.52 10.71 -3.43
C PHE A 87 -0.49 9.81 -2.76
N ILE A 88 0.04 8.81 -3.49
CA ILE A 88 0.99 7.84 -2.93
C ILE A 88 2.29 8.53 -2.50
N PRO A 89 2.97 9.34 -3.34
CA PRO A 89 4.18 10.04 -2.91
C PRO A 89 3.93 10.99 -1.74
N ILE A 90 2.85 11.78 -1.78
CA ILE A 90 2.50 12.68 -0.67
C ILE A 90 2.32 11.89 0.63
N SER A 91 1.61 10.76 0.58
CA SER A 91 1.38 9.92 1.76
C SER A 91 2.68 9.36 2.33
N ILE A 92 3.57 8.84 1.47
CA ILE A 92 4.87 8.29 1.90
C ILE A 92 5.72 9.40 2.54
N VAL A 93 5.80 10.57 1.91
CA VAL A 93 6.51 11.73 2.43
C VAL A 93 5.93 12.16 3.78
N SER A 94 4.60 12.25 3.90
CA SER A 94 3.95 12.58 5.18
C SER A 94 4.29 11.58 6.29
N ILE A 95 4.23 10.28 6.01
CA ILE A 95 4.60 9.23 6.98
C ILE A 95 6.06 9.33 7.39
N PHE A 96 6.96 9.68 6.46
CA PHE A 96 8.38 9.80 6.73
C PHE A 96 8.70 10.92 7.73
N PHE A 97 8.04 12.08 7.58
CA PHE A 97 8.25 13.25 8.44
C PHE A 97 7.46 13.19 9.76
N LEU A 98 6.52 12.26 9.93
CA LEU A 98 5.75 12.14 11.15
C LEU A 98 6.59 11.59 12.31
N PRO A 99 6.49 12.18 13.52
CA PRO A 99 7.20 11.71 14.70
C PRO A 99 6.66 10.36 15.15
N SER A 100 7.56 9.48 15.60
CA SER A 100 7.22 8.16 16.15
C SER A 100 7.02 8.16 17.66
N MET A 101 6.75 9.32 18.26
CA MET A 101 6.48 9.41 19.70
C MET A 101 5.05 8.93 19.95
N GLY A 102 4.92 7.71 20.48
CA GLY A 102 3.67 7.12 20.95
C GLY A 102 3.89 6.52 22.34
N ASP A 103 2.82 6.42 23.12
CA ASP A 103 2.81 5.80 24.44
C ASP A 103 2.15 4.41 24.36
N MET A 104 2.34 3.57 25.37
CA MET A 104 1.72 2.23 25.44
C MET A 104 0.19 2.24 25.24
N PHE A 105 -0.48 3.35 25.58
CA PHE A 105 -1.93 3.52 25.45
C PHE A 105 -2.36 4.29 24.19
N PHE A 106 -1.47 5.02 23.55
CA PHE A 106 -1.78 5.84 22.38
C PHE A 106 -0.80 5.56 21.26
N PRO A 107 -1.25 4.93 20.15
CA PRO A 107 -0.38 4.67 19.01
C PRO A 107 0.17 5.99 18.49
N SER A 108 1.41 5.96 18.00
CA SER A 108 2.04 7.17 17.49
C SER A 108 1.24 7.74 16.31
N ILE A 109 1.30 9.05 16.11
CA ILE A 109 0.64 9.72 14.97
C ILE A 109 1.13 9.08 13.64
N LYS A 110 2.39 8.64 13.62
CA LYS A 110 2.99 7.91 12.51
C LYS A 110 2.31 6.57 12.25
N GLU A 111 2.14 5.73 13.28
CA GLU A 111 1.43 4.45 13.16
C GLU A 111 0.01 4.66 12.66
N LEU A 112 -0.71 5.63 13.24
CA LEU A 112 -2.07 5.95 12.83
C LEU A 112 -2.11 6.37 11.34
N ALA A 113 -1.16 7.19 10.90
CA ALA A 113 -1.06 7.59 9.49
C ALA A 113 -0.74 6.41 8.55
N ILE A 114 0.12 5.48 8.98
CA ILE A 114 0.48 4.28 8.21
C ILE A 114 -0.75 3.41 7.91
N PHE A 115 -1.69 3.30 8.85
CA PHE A 115 -2.92 2.52 8.64
C PHE A 115 -4.06 3.35 8.01
N LEU A 116 -4.17 4.64 8.34
CA LEU A 116 -5.27 5.48 7.88
C LEU A 116 -5.11 5.91 6.41
N LEU A 117 -3.90 6.29 5.98
CA LEU A 117 -3.69 6.80 4.61
C LEU A 117 -4.00 5.75 3.52
N PRO A 118 -3.63 4.46 3.67
CA PRO A 118 -4.02 3.42 2.72
C PRO A 118 -5.53 3.18 2.66
N VAL A 119 -6.24 3.32 3.79
CA VAL A 119 -7.71 3.21 3.83
C VAL A 119 -8.35 4.40 3.09
N ILE A 120 -7.87 5.62 3.34
CA ILE A 120 -8.31 6.83 2.62
C ILE A 120 -8.03 6.68 1.11
N PHE A 121 -6.86 6.15 0.76
CA PHE A 121 -6.49 5.87 -0.63
C PHE A 121 -7.46 4.89 -1.29
N LEU A 122 -7.82 3.81 -0.60
CA LEU A 122 -8.75 2.80 -1.11
C LEU A 122 -10.14 3.42 -1.36
N ILE A 123 -10.69 4.12 -0.36
CA ILE A 123 -12.01 4.76 -0.44
C ILE A 123 -12.04 5.80 -1.56
N SER A 124 -11.04 6.68 -1.62
CA SER A 124 -10.95 7.72 -2.66
C SER A 124 -10.80 7.11 -4.05
N SER A 125 -9.99 6.06 -4.20
CA SER A 125 -9.82 5.34 -5.45
C SER A 125 -11.14 4.71 -5.93
N LEU A 126 -11.88 4.05 -5.04
CA LEU A 126 -13.20 3.50 -5.35
C LEU A 126 -14.19 4.59 -5.76
N GLY A 127 -14.18 5.73 -5.06
CA GLY A 127 -15.00 6.89 -5.40
C GLY A 127 -14.76 7.41 -6.82
N ILE A 128 -13.48 7.58 -7.20
CA ILE A 128 -13.08 8.01 -8.55
C ILE A 128 -13.52 6.98 -9.59
N ILE A 129 -13.25 5.70 -9.34
CA ILE A 129 -13.63 4.60 -10.25
C ILE A 129 -15.14 4.58 -10.45
N PHE A 130 -15.91 4.69 -9.38
CA PHE A 130 -17.37 4.67 -9.44
C PHE A 130 -17.93 5.87 -10.19
N TRP A 131 -17.42 7.08 -9.92
CA TRP A 131 -17.87 8.30 -10.58
C TRP A 131 -17.59 8.28 -12.08
N GLU A 132 -16.36 7.91 -12.47
CA GLU A 132 -15.97 7.82 -13.89
C GLU A 132 -16.67 6.65 -14.60
N SER A 133 -16.93 5.54 -13.90
CA SER A 133 -17.74 4.45 -14.45
C SER A 133 -19.19 4.87 -14.72
N ARG A 134 -19.77 5.73 -13.88
CA ARG A 134 -21.12 6.28 -14.13
C ARG A 134 -21.12 7.26 -15.30
N LYS A 135 -20.12 8.12 -15.41
CA LYS A 135 -19.99 9.02 -16.57
C LYS A 135 -19.83 8.26 -17.87
N ALA A 136 -19.04 7.19 -17.90
CA ALA A 136 -18.80 6.40 -19.11
C ALA A 136 -20.01 5.57 -19.59
N LYS A 137 -21.05 5.44 -18.76
CA LYS A 137 -22.34 4.81 -19.11
C LYS A 137 -23.38 5.81 -19.63
N LYS A 138 -23.21 7.11 -19.34
CA LYS A 138 -24.02 8.18 -19.92
C LYS A 138 -23.47 8.55 -21.28
#